data_AF-A0A640UWC1-F1
#
_entry.id   AF-A0A640UWC1-F1
#
_cell.length_a   1.000
_cell.length_b   1.000
_cell.length_c   1.000
_cell.angle_alpha   90.00
_cell.angle_beta   90.00
_cell.angle_gamma   90.00
#
_symmetry.space_group_name_H-M   'P 1'
#
loop_
_entity.id
_entity.type
_entity.pdbx_description
1 polymer ?
#
loop_
_entity_poly.entity_id
_entity_poly.type
_entity_poly.pdbx_seq_one_letter_code
_entity_poly.pdbx_strand_id
1 'polypeptide(L)'
;MTEISRLRALCLVASALLLTGCGKEPTPTSKLAQSPTASASATLSPAEKFKEWADTGGSEIVNTIGKDLSAVDKDSHPADLEALKDSCAQLTADLEVAQGGEAMPDRAMASRWVLALKHLKTSAAACTDGANGADQASFDKMAAEMSIGTKHLSAVVKRLSEVTG
;
A
#
# COMPACT_ATOMS: atom_id res chain seq x y z
N MET A 1 5.16 2.54 -37.81
CA MET A 1 6.51 2.88 -37.33
C MET A 1 6.63 4.39 -37.42
N THR A 2 6.45 5.09 -36.30
CA THR A 2 6.58 6.55 -36.25
C THR A 2 7.25 6.94 -34.94
N GLU A 3 8.52 7.33 -35.07
CA GLU A 3 9.35 7.97 -34.05
C GLU A 3 8.82 9.37 -33.71
N ILE A 4 8.64 9.69 -32.43
CA ILE A 4 8.66 11.09 -31.94
C ILE A 4 9.46 11.16 -30.64
N SER A 5 10.73 11.53 -30.80
CA SER A 5 11.60 12.13 -29.79
C SER A 5 11.01 13.44 -29.24
N ARG A 6 10.99 13.65 -27.90
CA ARG A 6 11.34 14.92 -27.17
C ARG A 6 11.57 14.61 -25.68
N LEU A 7 12.81 14.56 -25.19
CA LEU A 7 13.63 15.63 -24.61
C LEU A 7 13.04 16.41 -23.40
N ARG A 8 13.76 16.25 -22.27
CA ARG A 8 14.08 17.20 -21.17
C ARG A 8 13.01 17.50 -20.10
N ALA A 9 13.34 17.15 -18.86
CA ALA A 9 13.73 18.14 -17.85
C ALA A 9 14.37 17.44 -16.62
N LEU A 10 15.68 17.62 -16.46
CA LEU A 10 16.41 17.37 -15.21
C LEU A 10 16.21 18.59 -14.31
N CYS A 11 15.51 18.42 -13.18
CA CYS A 11 15.52 19.39 -12.09
C CYS A 11 16.27 18.76 -10.90
N LEU A 12 17.56 19.07 -10.80
CA LEU A 12 18.37 18.86 -9.60
C LEU A 12 18.07 20.02 -8.63
N VAL A 13 17.44 19.72 -7.50
CA VAL A 13 17.39 20.65 -6.36
C VAL A 13 18.17 20.02 -5.22
N ALA A 14 19.38 20.54 -5.01
CA ALA A 14 20.20 20.24 -3.86
C ALA A 14 19.77 21.15 -2.70
N SER A 15 19.31 20.55 -1.61
CA SER A 15 19.09 21.26 -0.34
C SER A 15 19.89 20.56 0.75
N ALA A 16 21.06 21.12 1.05
CA ALA A 16 21.83 20.86 2.25
C ALA A 16 21.37 21.83 3.33
N LEU A 17 21.07 21.36 4.56
CA LEU A 17 20.90 22.22 5.74
C LEU A 17 21.25 21.47 7.04
N LEU A 18 22.49 21.73 7.48
CA LEU A 18 23.00 22.01 8.83
C LEU A 18 22.72 21.07 10.02
N LEU A 19 23.83 20.48 10.49
CA LEU A 19 24.13 20.09 11.87
C LEU A 19 24.10 21.28 12.83
N THR A 20 23.74 21.03 14.09
CA THR A 20 24.40 21.44 15.36
C THR A 20 23.41 21.87 16.44
N GLY A 21 23.50 21.20 17.60
CA GLY A 21 22.72 21.53 18.79
C GLY A 21 23.09 20.64 19.98
N CYS A 22 24.35 20.70 20.43
CA CYS A 22 24.75 20.16 21.75
C CYS A 22 24.32 21.15 22.85
N GLY A 23 23.18 20.88 23.49
CA GLY A 23 22.76 21.52 24.74
C GLY A 23 23.04 20.62 25.93
N LYS A 24 23.89 21.09 26.85
CA LYS A 24 24.19 20.52 28.18
C LYS A 24 23.34 21.26 29.22
N GLU A 25 22.90 20.55 30.28
CA GLU A 25 22.42 21.00 31.62
C GLU A 25 21.00 20.54 32.00
N PRO A 26 20.64 20.52 33.31
CA PRO A 26 21.37 20.11 34.50
C PRO A 26 20.64 18.97 35.26
N THR A 27 21.35 18.29 36.16
CA THR A 27 20.85 17.17 36.96
C THR A 27 19.81 17.61 38.01
N PRO A 28 18.58 17.07 38.02
CA PRO A 28 17.65 17.28 39.11
C PRO A 28 17.84 16.26 40.24
N THR A 29 17.81 16.79 41.46
CA THR A 29 17.86 16.12 42.76
C THR A 29 16.85 14.97 42.88
N SER A 30 17.37 13.81 43.28
CA SER A 30 16.66 12.56 43.52
C SER A 30 15.68 12.67 44.71
N LYS A 31 14.38 12.65 44.41
CA LYS A 31 13.30 12.37 45.36
C LYS A 31 13.04 10.87 45.28
N LEU A 32 13.24 10.14 46.38
CA LEU A 32 12.90 8.72 46.50
C LEU A 32 11.37 8.56 46.44
N ALA A 33 10.84 8.54 45.23
CA ALA A 33 9.47 8.15 44.94
C ALA A 33 9.39 6.63 45.01
N GLN A 34 8.50 6.13 45.86
CA GLN A 34 8.11 4.72 45.90
C GLN A 34 7.83 4.24 44.49
N SER A 35 8.60 3.26 44.01
CA SER A 35 8.43 2.67 42.69
C SER A 35 7.02 2.07 42.62
N PRO A 36 6.12 2.60 41.78
CA PRO A 36 4.92 1.84 41.47
C PRO A 36 5.39 0.52 40.86
N THR A 37 4.93 -0.60 41.40
CA THR A 37 5.04 -1.90 40.76
C THR A 37 4.29 -1.79 39.42
N ALA A 38 5.02 -1.43 38.37
CA ALA A 38 4.48 -1.34 37.03
C ALA A 38 4.05 -2.76 36.65
N SER A 39 2.74 -3.01 36.63
CA SER A 39 2.18 -4.13 35.90
C SER A 39 2.66 -3.99 34.46
N ALA A 40 3.65 -4.79 34.08
CA ALA A 40 4.12 -4.85 32.72
C ALA A 40 2.93 -5.33 31.86
N SER A 41 2.27 -4.41 31.16
CA SER A 41 1.36 -4.78 30.08
C SER A 41 2.18 -5.62 29.10
N ALA A 42 1.83 -6.89 28.96
CA ALA A 42 2.48 -7.78 28.01
C ALA A 42 2.42 -7.10 26.64
N THR A 43 3.57 -6.71 26.11
CA THR A 43 3.65 -6.12 24.78
C THR A 43 3.48 -7.23 23.77
N LEU A 44 2.42 -7.16 22.97
CA LEU A 44 2.19 -8.11 21.89
C LEU A 44 3.41 -8.20 20.97
N SER A 45 3.73 -9.44 20.57
CA SER A 45 4.70 -9.71 19.52
C SER A 45 4.24 -9.12 18.18
N PRO A 46 5.15 -8.88 17.22
CA PRO A 46 4.78 -8.40 15.90
C PRO A 46 3.75 -9.28 15.18
N ALA A 47 3.83 -10.61 15.36
CA ALA A 47 2.87 -11.55 14.78
C ALA A 47 1.48 -11.41 15.40
N GLU A 48 1.38 -11.24 16.72
CA GLU A 48 0.10 -11.00 17.41
C GLU A 48 -0.53 -9.68 16.99
N LYS A 49 0.26 -8.59 16.86
CA LYS A 49 -0.25 -7.30 16.36
C LYS A 49 -0.74 -7.42 14.92
N PHE A 50 -0.01 -8.15 14.08
CA PHE A 50 -0.41 -8.35 12.68
C PHE A 50 -1.68 -9.20 12.58
N LYS A 51 -1.82 -10.23 13.43
CA LYS A 51 -3.06 -10.99 13.56
C LYS A 51 -4.21 -10.13 14.07
N GLU A 52 -4.00 -9.30 15.07
CA GLU A 52 -5.03 -8.38 15.58
C GLU A 52 -5.52 -7.44 14.47
N TRP A 53 -4.60 -6.80 13.74
CA TRP A 53 -4.93 -5.99 12.56
C TRP A 53 -5.73 -6.78 11.52
N ALA A 54 -5.35 -8.03 11.27
CA ALA A 54 -6.06 -8.91 10.36
C ALA A 54 -7.49 -9.22 10.82
N ASP A 55 -7.67 -9.45 12.13
CA ASP A 55 -8.95 -9.77 12.77
C ASP A 55 -9.87 -8.53 12.91
N THR A 56 -9.32 -7.31 12.95
CA THR A 56 -10.08 -6.04 13.06
C THR A 56 -10.45 -5.40 11.72
N GLY A 57 -10.35 -6.15 10.61
CA GLY A 57 -10.79 -5.72 9.28
C GLY A 57 -9.69 -5.77 8.20
N GLY A 58 -8.43 -5.93 8.58
CA GLY A 58 -7.32 -6.05 7.62
C GLY A 58 -7.51 -7.20 6.63
N SER A 59 -8.00 -8.36 7.09
CA SER A 59 -8.30 -9.51 6.21
C SER A 59 -9.43 -9.23 5.23
N GLU A 60 -10.47 -8.52 5.69
CA GLU A 60 -11.61 -8.16 4.84
C GLU A 60 -11.17 -7.25 3.70
N ILE A 61 -10.38 -6.22 4.00
CA ILE A 61 -9.85 -5.29 2.99
C ILE A 61 -8.98 -6.02 1.96
N VAL A 62 -8.08 -6.92 2.41
CA VAL A 62 -7.25 -7.72 1.50
C VAL A 62 -8.10 -8.60 0.60
N ASN A 63 -9.16 -9.21 1.13
CA ASN A 63 -10.09 -10.04 0.37
C ASN A 63 -10.92 -9.23 -0.63
N THR A 64 -11.38 -8.03 -0.26
CA THR A 64 -12.11 -7.13 -1.17
C THR A 64 -11.24 -6.78 -2.38
N ILE A 65 -10.01 -6.31 -2.16
CA ILE A 65 -9.06 -6.02 -3.25
C ILE A 65 -8.82 -7.26 -4.12
N GLY A 66 -8.71 -8.45 -3.53
CA GLY A 66 -8.56 -9.69 -4.27
C GLY A 66 -9.76 -10.02 -5.18
N LYS A 67 -10.99 -9.73 -4.73
CA LYS A 67 -12.21 -9.89 -5.53
C LYS A 67 -12.25 -8.89 -6.68
N ASP A 68 -11.89 -7.64 -6.43
CA ASP A 68 -11.88 -6.59 -7.46
C ASP A 68 -10.85 -6.90 -8.55
N LEU A 69 -9.66 -7.37 -8.17
CA LEU A 69 -8.66 -7.84 -9.13
C LEU A 69 -9.17 -9.02 -9.98
N SER A 70 -9.94 -9.92 -9.38
CA SER A 70 -10.56 -11.04 -10.10
C SER A 70 -11.67 -10.57 -11.05
N ALA A 71 -12.43 -9.53 -10.67
CA ALA A 71 -13.42 -8.91 -11.53
C ALA A 71 -12.76 -8.23 -12.75
N VAL A 72 -11.69 -7.47 -12.52
CA VAL A 72 -10.88 -6.85 -13.60
C VAL A 72 -10.34 -7.92 -14.56
N ASP A 73 -9.76 -9.01 -14.05
CA ASP A 73 -9.26 -10.11 -14.88
C ASP A 73 -10.38 -10.74 -15.73
N LYS A 74 -11.53 -11.02 -15.12
CA LYS A 74 -12.70 -11.57 -15.80
C LYS A 74 -13.20 -10.65 -16.92
N ASP A 75 -13.34 -9.36 -16.65
CA ASP A 75 -13.90 -8.40 -17.61
C ASP A 75 -12.90 -8.04 -18.72
N SER A 76 -11.62 -8.40 -18.56
CA SER A 76 -10.61 -8.31 -19.61
C SER A 76 -10.60 -9.49 -20.58
N HIS A 77 -11.34 -10.58 -20.32
CA HIS A 77 -11.30 -11.82 -21.13
C HIS A 77 -12.68 -12.47 -21.39
N PRO A 78 -13.28 -12.28 -22.58
CA PRO A 78 -12.93 -11.30 -23.60
C PRO A 78 -13.14 -9.87 -23.08
N ALA A 79 -12.47 -8.89 -23.68
CA ALA A 79 -12.56 -7.51 -23.23
C ALA A 79 -14.00 -6.97 -23.37
N ASP A 80 -14.66 -6.76 -22.23
CA ASP A 80 -15.88 -5.97 -22.07
C ASP A 80 -15.48 -4.61 -21.48
N LEU A 81 -15.28 -3.61 -22.34
CA LEU A 81 -14.74 -2.32 -21.93
C LEU A 81 -15.66 -1.56 -20.97
N GLU A 82 -16.97 -1.78 -21.03
CA GLU A 82 -17.91 -1.14 -20.11
C GLU A 82 -17.82 -1.78 -18.73
N ALA A 83 -17.88 -3.11 -18.65
CA ALA A 83 -17.70 -3.83 -17.38
C ALA A 83 -16.31 -3.61 -16.78
N LEU A 84 -15.26 -3.62 -17.61
CA LEU A 84 -13.88 -3.40 -17.19
C LEU A 84 -13.69 -2.01 -16.56
N LYS A 85 -14.30 -0.97 -17.14
CA LYS A 85 -14.29 0.38 -16.58
C LYS A 85 -14.94 0.40 -15.19
N ASP A 86 -16.08 -0.26 -15.02
CA ASP A 86 -16.78 -0.30 -13.73
C ASP A 86 -15.96 -1.08 -12.68
N SER A 87 -15.41 -2.23 -13.05
CA SER A 87 -14.50 -3.02 -12.19
C SER A 87 -13.25 -2.23 -11.78
N CYS A 88 -12.67 -1.45 -12.69
CA CYS A 88 -11.50 -0.61 -12.38
C CYS A 88 -11.84 0.62 -11.53
N ALA A 89 -13.04 1.18 -11.68
CA ALA A 89 -13.54 2.23 -10.79
C ALA A 89 -13.78 1.69 -9.37
N GLN A 90 -14.39 0.50 -9.24
CA GLN A 90 -14.59 -0.15 -7.96
C GLN A 90 -13.26 -0.45 -7.26
N LEU A 91 -12.31 -1.07 -7.97
CA LEU A 91 -10.96 -1.32 -7.46
C LEU A 91 -10.30 -0.02 -6.97
N THR A 92 -10.46 1.09 -7.69
CA THR A 92 -9.92 2.39 -7.27
C THR A 92 -10.52 2.85 -5.94
N ALA A 93 -11.84 2.76 -5.78
CA ALA A 93 -12.52 3.16 -4.56
C ALA A 93 -12.09 2.30 -3.36
N ASP A 94 -12.01 0.99 -3.52
CA ASP A 94 -11.60 0.08 -2.43
C ASP A 94 -10.12 0.25 -2.05
N LEU A 95 -9.26 0.56 -3.02
CA LEU A 95 -7.87 0.94 -2.74
C LEU A 95 -7.77 2.26 -1.96
N GLU A 96 -8.66 3.22 -2.17
CA GLU A 96 -8.72 4.47 -1.40
C GLU A 96 -9.18 4.23 0.03
N VAL A 97 -10.20 3.39 0.23
CA VAL A 97 -10.62 2.93 1.56
C VAL A 97 -9.46 2.23 2.27
N ALA A 98 -8.74 1.34 1.58
CA ALA A 98 -7.58 0.64 2.12
C ALA A 98 -6.43 1.58 2.51
N GLN A 99 -6.21 2.66 1.75
CA GLN A 99 -5.21 3.69 2.06
C GLN A 99 -5.59 4.54 3.29
N GLY A 100 -6.89 4.73 3.53
CA GLY A 100 -7.41 5.47 4.68
C GLY A 100 -7.62 4.63 5.94
N GLY A 101 -7.50 3.31 5.86
CA GLY A 101 -7.70 2.38 6.96
C GLY A 101 -6.57 2.36 8.00
N GLU A 102 -6.70 1.45 8.98
CA GLU A 102 -5.68 1.27 10.01
C GLU A 102 -4.35 0.80 9.41
N ALA A 103 -3.27 1.48 9.80
CA ALA A 103 -1.94 1.16 9.33
C ALA A 103 -1.50 -0.22 9.82
N MET A 104 -0.95 -1.01 8.90
CA MET A 104 -0.41 -2.33 9.18
C MET A 104 0.74 -2.27 10.22
N PRO A 105 0.67 -3.00 11.35
CA PRO A 105 1.62 -2.83 12.45
C PRO A 105 2.97 -3.51 12.20
N ASP A 106 3.02 -4.53 11.33
CA ASP A 106 4.27 -5.14 10.87
C ASP A 106 4.96 -4.19 9.88
N ARG A 107 6.08 -3.57 10.27
CA ARG A 107 6.79 -2.57 9.44
C ARG A 107 7.22 -3.10 8.07
N ALA A 108 7.65 -4.37 8.01
CA ALA A 108 8.11 -4.97 6.77
C ALA A 108 6.93 -5.16 5.81
N MET A 109 5.80 -5.64 6.34
CA MET A 109 4.57 -5.78 5.55
C MET A 109 3.92 -4.44 5.23
N ALA A 110 3.96 -3.46 6.12
CA ALA A 110 3.41 -2.12 5.88
C ALA A 110 4.05 -1.46 4.65
N SER A 111 5.36 -1.62 4.50
CA SER A 111 6.07 -1.13 3.31
C SER A 111 5.60 -1.84 2.03
N ARG A 112 5.34 -3.15 2.09
CA ARG A 112 4.79 -3.91 0.96
C ARG A 112 3.35 -3.51 0.66
N TRP A 113 2.54 -3.31 1.70
CA TRP A 113 1.14 -2.88 1.60
C TRP A 113 1.02 -1.53 0.90
N VAL A 114 1.78 -0.52 1.35
CA VAL A 114 1.78 0.81 0.72
C VAL A 114 2.21 0.74 -0.75
N LEU A 115 3.24 -0.07 -1.08
CA LEU A 115 3.65 -0.28 -2.47
C LEU A 115 2.58 -0.99 -3.30
N ALA A 116 1.92 -2.02 -2.75
CA ALA A 116 0.81 -2.70 -3.40
C ALA A 116 -0.30 -1.70 -3.74
N LEU A 117 -0.79 -0.94 -2.76
CA LEU A 117 -1.87 0.03 -2.95
C LEU A 117 -1.50 1.11 -3.98
N LYS A 118 -0.27 1.61 -3.95
CA LYS A 118 0.20 2.62 -4.91
C LYS A 118 0.21 2.09 -6.35
N HIS A 119 0.81 0.92 -6.58
CA HIS A 119 0.90 0.33 -7.91
C HIS A 119 -0.47 -0.13 -8.42
N LEU A 120 -1.30 -0.75 -7.57
CA LEU A 120 -2.66 -1.13 -7.94
C LEU A 120 -3.54 0.09 -8.26
N LYS A 121 -3.40 1.22 -7.54
CA LYS A 121 -4.14 2.45 -7.85
C LYS A 121 -3.71 3.04 -9.19
N THR A 122 -2.41 3.02 -9.47
CA THR A 122 -1.87 3.46 -10.77
C THR A 122 -2.37 2.56 -11.90
N SER A 123 -2.43 1.24 -11.66
CA SER A 123 -3.00 0.26 -12.58
C SER A 123 -4.49 0.51 -12.85
N ALA A 124 -5.29 0.70 -11.79
CA ALA A 124 -6.74 0.89 -11.91
C ALA A 124 -7.07 2.20 -12.65
N ALA A 125 -6.32 3.28 -12.41
CA ALA A 125 -6.47 4.51 -13.19
C ALA A 125 -6.15 4.30 -14.68
N ALA A 126 -5.04 3.63 -14.99
CA ALA A 126 -4.67 3.31 -16.37
C ALA A 126 -5.68 2.36 -17.04
N CYS A 127 -6.27 1.44 -16.28
CA CYS A 127 -7.36 0.60 -16.77
C CYS A 127 -8.58 1.45 -17.19
N THR A 128 -9.03 2.36 -16.34
CA THR A 128 -10.16 3.26 -16.64
C THR A 128 -9.88 4.12 -17.88
N ASP A 129 -8.67 4.67 -17.99
CA ASP A 129 -8.25 5.45 -19.17
C ASP A 129 -8.24 4.59 -20.44
N GLY A 130 -7.68 3.37 -20.35
CA GLY A 130 -7.66 2.39 -21.44
C GLY A 130 -9.05 1.97 -21.88
N ALA A 131 -9.95 1.69 -20.94
CA ALA A 131 -11.32 1.28 -21.21
C ALA A 131 -12.17 2.41 -21.83
N ASN A 132 -11.98 3.66 -21.41
CA ASN A 132 -12.67 4.81 -21.98
C ASN A 132 -12.22 5.14 -23.41
N GLY A 133 -10.94 4.95 -23.72
CA GLY A 133 -10.34 5.36 -25.00
C GLY A 133 -9.99 4.23 -25.96
N ALA A 134 -10.18 2.97 -25.56
CA ALA A 134 -9.53 1.81 -26.18
C ALA A 134 -8.00 2.04 -26.39
N ASP A 135 -7.36 2.69 -25.41
CA ASP A 135 -5.97 3.10 -25.51
C ASP A 135 -5.01 1.98 -25.07
N GLN A 136 -4.30 1.41 -26.05
CA GLN A 136 -3.35 0.31 -25.81
C GLN A 136 -2.23 0.72 -24.85
N ALA A 137 -1.73 1.95 -24.91
CA ALA A 137 -0.64 2.40 -24.03
C ALA A 137 -1.08 2.41 -22.55
N SER A 138 -2.33 2.79 -22.30
CA SER A 138 -2.94 2.72 -20.97
C SER A 138 -3.13 1.27 -20.51
N PHE A 139 -3.54 0.34 -21.38
CA PHE A 139 -3.59 -1.09 -21.02
C PHE A 139 -2.20 -1.70 -20.76
N ASP A 140 -1.18 -1.33 -21.52
CA ASP A 140 0.20 -1.77 -21.27
C ASP A 140 0.68 -1.29 -19.89
N LYS A 141 0.36 -0.03 -19.54
CA LYS A 141 0.65 0.54 -18.23
C LYS A 141 -0.13 -0.16 -17.12
N MET A 142 -1.43 -0.43 -17.33
CA MET A 142 -2.26 -1.20 -16.39
C MET A 142 -1.59 -2.54 -16.09
N ALA A 143 -1.23 -3.32 -17.12
CA ALA A 143 -0.62 -4.63 -16.95
C ALA A 143 0.71 -4.56 -16.17
N ALA A 144 1.57 -3.60 -16.50
CA ALA A 144 2.86 -3.42 -15.83
C ALA A 144 2.70 -3.08 -14.34
N GLU A 145 1.82 -2.12 -14.02
CA GLU A 145 1.56 -1.67 -12.66
C GLU A 145 0.81 -2.75 -11.85
N MET A 146 -0.13 -3.47 -12.47
CA MET A 146 -0.85 -4.59 -11.86
C MET A 146 0.12 -5.71 -11.46
N SER A 147 1.08 -6.06 -12.32
CA SER A 147 2.08 -7.07 -12.04
C SER A 147 2.92 -6.71 -10.81
N ILE A 148 3.36 -5.46 -10.69
CA ILE A 148 4.12 -4.99 -9.53
C ILE A 148 3.24 -4.97 -8.27
N GLY A 149 2.03 -4.42 -8.38
CA GLY A 149 1.09 -4.31 -7.26
C GLY A 149 0.69 -5.67 -6.67
N THR A 150 0.30 -6.61 -7.54
CA THR A 150 -0.06 -7.98 -7.15
C THR A 150 1.10 -8.74 -6.51
N LYS A 151 2.35 -8.57 -6.99
CA LYS A 151 3.53 -9.15 -6.33
C LYS A 151 3.69 -8.69 -4.88
N HIS A 152 3.45 -7.40 -4.61
CA HIS A 152 3.50 -6.86 -3.24
C HIS A 152 2.31 -7.36 -2.40
N LEU A 153 1.11 -7.40 -2.98
CA LEU A 153 -0.09 -7.91 -2.32
C LEU A 153 0.04 -9.39 -1.96
N SER A 154 0.58 -10.24 -2.85
CA SER A 154 0.81 -11.66 -2.57
C SER A 154 1.75 -11.89 -1.39
N ALA A 155 2.73 -11.00 -1.17
CA ALA A 155 3.57 -11.09 0.02
C ALA A 155 2.79 -10.80 1.32
N VAL A 156 1.86 -9.84 1.28
CA VAL A 156 0.94 -9.54 2.39
C VAL A 156 0.00 -10.71 2.63
N VAL A 157 -0.64 -11.25 1.58
CA VAL A 157 -1.53 -12.43 1.67
C VAL A 157 -0.79 -13.64 2.23
N LYS A 158 0.44 -13.90 1.78
CA LYS A 158 1.27 -14.97 2.34
C LYS A 158 1.48 -14.77 3.83
N ARG A 159 1.87 -13.56 4.26
CA ARG A 159 2.08 -13.27 5.67
C ARG A 159 0.79 -13.38 6.48
N LEU A 160 -0.34 -13.02 5.90
CA LEU A 160 -1.66 -13.21 6.50
C LEU A 160 -1.91 -14.69 6.80
N SER A 161 -1.73 -15.57 5.80
CA SER A 161 -1.91 -17.02 5.98
C SER A 161 -0.97 -17.62 7.03
N GLU A 162 0.25 -17.09 7.19
CA GLU A 162 1.20 -17.54 8.21
C GLU A 162 0.74 -17.23 9.65
N VAL A 163 -0.07 -16.19 9.86
CA VAL A 163 -0.52 -15.77 11.20
C VAL A 163 -1.96 -16.18 11.51
N THR A 164 -2.78 -16.46 10.50
CA THR A 164 -4.19 -16.85 10.69
C THR A 164 -4.40 -18.35 10.69
N GLY A 165 -3.47 -19.14 10.15
CA GLY A 165 -3.68 -20.56 9.86
C GLY A 165 -4.67 -20.77 8.72
#